data_AF-A0A5D2ITH2-F1
#
_entry.id   AF-A0A5D2ITH2-F1
#
_cell.length_a   1.000
_cell.length_b   1.000
_cell.length_c   1.000
_cell.angle_alpha   90.00
_cell.angle_beta   90.00
_cell.angle_gamma   90.00
#
_symmetry.space_group_name_H-M   'P 1'
#
loop_
_entity.id
_entity.type
_entity.pdbx_description
1 polymer ?
#
loop_
_entity_poly.entity_id
_entity_poly.type
_entity_poly.pdbx_seq_one_letter_code
_entity_poly.pdbx_strand_id
1 'polypeptide(L)'
;MDNSDENSIVKWGKMGASLNRLYKQQAIGCKPPFLVPFFGMFGYGGPIASMNLGSCVEVSSKTKQSKKVYKLRLAREALLGNSGSECSWNTDGGIRDPLDEEIKESPHGSFTKVVILNPVVRNLDISKLQCKLKDIYFPYIQI
;
A
#
# COMPACT_ATOMS: atom_id res chain seq x y z
N MET A 1 -2.77 -3.86 -17.88
CA MET A 1 -3.56 -2.95 -17.02
C MET A 1 -3.91 -1.75 -17.87
N ASP A 2 -5.18 -1.41 -17.93
CA ASP A 2 -5.72 -0.19 -18.54
C ASP A 2 -5.68 0.94 -17.51
N ASN A 3 -5.04 2.06 -17.87
CA ASN A 3 -4.73 3.18 -16.96
C ASN A 3 -5.90 4.14 -16.78
N SER A 4 -7.12 3.63 -16.76
CA SER A 4 -8.26 4.47 -16.46
C SER A 4 -8.14 5.03 -15.04
N ASP A 5 -8.60 6.25 -14.87
CA ASP A 5 -8.67 6.90 -13.56
C ASP A 5 -9.51 6.03 -12.61
N GLU A 6 -10.56 5.40 -13.14
CA GLU A 6 -11.41 4.44 -12.44
C GLU A 6 -10.63 3.25 -11.87
N ASN A 7 -9.77 2.59 -12.66
CA ASN A 7 -8.96 1.47 -12.16
C ASN A 7 -7.95 1.90 -11.09
N SER A 8 -7.39 3.10 -11.24
CA SER A 8 -6.43 3.64 -10.27
C SER A 8 -7.11 3.91 -8.92
N ILE A 9 -8.35 4.41 -8.94
CA ILE A 9 -9.17 4.65 -7.76
C ILE A 9 -9.65 3.34 -7.13
N VAL A 10 -10.21 2.42 -7.93
CA VAL A 10 -10.76 1.13 -7.47
C VAL A 10 -9.68 0.29 -6.79
N LYS A 11 -8.45 0.29 -7.30
CA LYS A 11 -7.33 -0.48 -6.73
C LYS A 11 -7.04 -0.12 -5.27
N TRP A 12 -7.14 1.17 -4.92
CA TRP A 12 -6.89 1.63 -3.56
C TRP A 12 -8.15 1.66 -2.70
N GLY A 13 -9.32 1.93 -3.30
CA GLY A 13 -10.59 1.98 -2.59
C GLY A 13 -11.15 0.60 -2.20
N LYS A 14 -10.78 -0.47 -2.91
CA LYS A 14 -11.33 -1.82 -2.67
C LYS A 14 -10.39 -2.67 -1.82
N MET A 15 -10.71 -2.81 -0.53
CA MET A 15 -10.09 -3.83 0.32
C MET A 15 -10.50 -5.23 -0.14
N GLY A 16 -9.59 -6.21 -0.04
CA GLY A 16 -9.90 -7.59 -0.40
C GLY A 16 -9.63 -7.97 -1.87
N ALA A 17 -9.29 -7.01 -2.74
CA ALA A 17 -9.17 -7.21 -4.18
C ALA A 17 -7.75 -7.59 -4.65
N SER A 18 -7.10 -8.53 -3.98
CA SER A 18 -5.74 -8.95 -4.38
C SER A 18 -5.74 -9.92 -5.55
N LEU A 19 -5.03 -9.56 -6.61
CA LEU A 19 -4.75 -10.43 -7.75
C LEU A 19 -3.72 -11.53 -7.42
N ASN A 20 -2.91 -11.33 -6.37
CA ASN A 20 -1.84 -12.27 -6.00
C ASN A 20 -2.38 -13.65 -5.61
N ARG A 21 -3.65 -13.75 -5.22
CA ARG A 21 -4.33 -15.03 -4.98
C ARG A 21 -4.38 -15.91 -6.23
N LEU A 22 -4.56 -15.32 -7.41
CA LEU A 22 -4.64 -16.06 -8.68
C LEU A 22 -3.29 -16.69 -9.06
N TYR A 23 -2.20 -16.10 -8.60
CA TYR A 23 -0.84 -16.54 -8.90
C TYR A 23 -0.22 -17.41 -7.81
N LYS A 24 -0.97 -17.79 -6.76
CA LYS A 24 -0.47 -18.62 -5.64
C LYS A 24 0.23 -19.89 -6.12
N GLN A 25 -0.31 -20.56 -7.12
CA GLN A 25 0.27 -21.80 -7.65
C GLN A 25 1.64 -21.57 -8.31
N GLN A 26 1.87 -20.39 -8.88
CA GLN A 26 3.16 -20.02 -9.47
C GLN A 26 4.24 -19.74 -8.41
N ALA A 27 3.86 -19.63 -7.13
CA ALA A 27 4.78 -19.48 -6.01
C ALA A 27 5.38 -20.83 -5.55
N ILE A 28 4.82 -21.96 -5.99
CA ILE A 28 5.18 -23.31 -5.53
C ILE A 28 6.19 -23.92 -6.52
N GLY A 29 7.30 -24.45 -6.02
CA GLY A 29 8.27 -25.21 -6.85
C GLY A 29 9.21 -24.35 -7.71
N CYS A 30 9.34 -23.05 -7.43
CA CYS A 30 10.27 -22.16 -8.13
C CYS A 30 11.74 -22.56 -7.90
N LYS A 31 12.62 -22.22 -8.84
CA LYS A 31 14.06 -22.45 -8.70
C LYS A 31 14.62 -21.55 -7.57
N PRO A 32 15.48 -22.08 -6.68
CA PRO A 32 16.13 -21.28 -5.64
C PRO A 32 16.85 -20.04 -6.22
N PRO A 33 16.91 -18.92 -5.47
CA PRO A 33 16.27 -18.72 -4.16
C PRO A 33 14.77 -18.54 -4.38
N PHE A 34 13.94 -19.29 -3.65
CA PHE A 34 12.49 -19.49 -3.86
C PHE A 34 11.63 -18.20 -3.78
N LEU A 35 11.85 -17.22 -4.64
CA LEU A 35 11.41 -15.84 -4.47
C LEU A 35 10.57 -15.39 -5.66
N VAL A 36 9.36 -15.91 -5.75
CA VAL A 36 8.29 -15.14 -6.37
C VAL A 36 7.41 -14.63 -5.24
N PRO A 37 7.64 -13.42 -4.72
CA PRO A 37 6.94 -12.90 -3.55
C PRO A 37 5.51 -12.51 -3.89
N PHE A 38 4.63 -13.50 -4.04
CA PHE A 38 3.18 -13.28 -4.08
C PHE A 38 2.65 -13.00 -2.66
N PHE A 39 3.19 -11.97 -2.00
CA PHE A 39 2.71 -11.47 -0.71
C PHE A 39 1.34 -10.82 -0.84
N GLY A 40 0.62 -10.70 0.28
CA GLY A 40 -0.65 -9.95 0.29
C GLY A 40 -1.77 -10.64 -0.49
N MET A 41 -1.87 -11.97 -0.42
CA MET A 41 -2.89 -12.78 -1.11
C MET A 41 -4.33 -12.33 -0.89
N PHE A 42 -4.62 -11.69 0.24
CA PHE A 42 -5.98 -11.31 0.61
C PHE A 42 -6.31 -9.84 0.38
N GLY A 43 -5.34 -8.96 0.14
CA GLY A 43 -5.62 -7.55 -0.11
C GLY A 43 -6.08 -6.74 1.11
N TYR A 44 -5.84 -7.23 2.33
CA TYR A 44 -6.12 -6.51 3.59
C TYR A 44 -4.86 -6.02 4.31
N GLY A 45 -3.68 -6.56 3.97
CA GLY A 45 -2.45 -6.34 4.75
C GLY A 45 -2.07 -4.87 4.91
N GLY A 46 -2.09 -4.09 3.83
CA GLY A 46 -1.78 -2.65 3.86
C GLY A 46 -2.71 -1.85 4.76
N PRO A 47 -4.04 -1.87 4.52
CA PRO A 47 -5.00 -1.17 5.37
C PRO A 47 -4.91 -1.56 6.84
N ILE A 48 -4.83 -2.86 7.16
CA ILE A 48 -4.78 -3.34 8.56
C ILE A 48 -3.47 -2.93 9.23
N ALA A 49 -2.32 -3.08 8.56
CA ALA A 49 -1.03 -2.66 9.12
C ALA A 49 -1.01 -1.14 9.39
N SER A 50 -1.57 -0.35 8.47
CA SER A 50 -1.62 1.11 8.62
C SER A 50 -2.48 1.54 9.81
N MET A 51 -3.67 0.94 9.96
CA MET A 51 -4.58 1.21 11.08
C MET A 51 -4.07 0.69 12.43
N ASN A 52 -3.24 -0.35 12.41
CA ASN A 52 -2.57 -0.84 13.62
C ASN A 52 -1.44 0.10 14.07
N LEU A 53 -0.77 0.77 13.11
CA LEU A 53 0.34 1.67 13.40
C LEU A 53 -0.11 3.10 13.76
N GLY A 54 -1.24 3.58 13.22
CA GLY A 54 -1.78 4.90 13.48
C GLY A 54 -3.28 4.99 13.19
N SER A 55 -3.92 6.12 13.52
CA SER A 55 -5.37 6.30 13.34
C SER A 55 -5.77 6.86 11.97
N CYS A 56 -4.81 7.28 11.16
CA CYS A 56 -5.05 7.79 9.82
C CYS A 56 -3.86 7.48 8.91
N VAL A 57 -4.13 7.12 7.65
CA VAL A 57 -3.10 6.88 6.64
C VAL A 57 -3.45 7.60 5.35
N GLU A 58 -2.44 8.17 4.73
CA GLU A 58 -2.52 8.77 3.41
C GLU A 58 -1.64 7.99 2.43
N VAL A 59 -2.25 7.52 1.34
CA VAL A 59 -1.57 6.82 0.27
C VAL A 59 -1.59 7.72 -0.96
N SER A 60 -0.42 8.05 -1.48
CA SER A 60 -0.24 8.74 -2.76
C SER A 60 0.46 7.82 -3.73
N SER A 61 -0.10 7.63 -4.93
CA SER A 61 0.45 6.71 -5.91
C SER A 61 0.40 7.27 -7.32
N LYS A 62 1.46 7.02 -8.07
CA LYS A 62 1.58 7.36 -9.49
C LYS A 62 2.14 6.15 -10.22
N THR A 63 1.48 5.73 -11.29
CA THR A 63 2.01 4.69 -12.19
C THR A 63 2.89 5.32 -13.27
N LYS A 64 3.73 4.51 -13.92
CA LYS A 64 4.63 4.98 -14.99
C LYS A 64 3.86 5.60 -16.16
N GLN A 65 2.64 5.11 -16.40
CA GLN A 65 1.80 5.49 -17.52
C GLN A 65 0.82 6.62 -17.16
N SER A 66 0.42 6.75 -15.89
CA SER A 66 -0.40 7.88 -15.46
C SER A 66 0.44 9.14 -15.26
N LYS A 67 -0.08 10.28 -15.71
CA LYS A 67 0.50 11.60 -15.48
C LYS A 67 0.10 12.20 -14.13
N LYS A 68 -0.96 11.67 -13.49
CA LYS A 68 -1.52 12.19 -12.25
C LYS A 68 -1.13 11.34 -11.05
N VAL A 69 -1.17 11.96 -9.88
CA VAL A 69 -1.04 11.30 -8.58
C VAL A 69 -2.42 11.10 -7.98
N TYR A 70 -2.72 9.86 -7.61
CA TYR A 70 -3.93 9.48 -6.90
C TYR A 70 -3.66 9.43 -5.42
N LYS A 71 -4.53 10.07 -4.65
CA LYS A 71 -4.47 10.16 -3.21
C LYS A 71 -5.70 9.49 -2.60
N LEU A 72 -5.48 8.66 -1.60
CA LEU A 72 -6.52 8.09 -0.75
C LEU A 72 -6.15 8.33 0.71
N ARG A 73 -7.09 8.83 1.50
CA ARG A 73 -6.92 9.07 2.93
C ARG A 73 -7.88 8.18 3.71
N LEU A 74 -7.35 7.16 4.36
CA LEU A 74 -8.12 6.30 5.25
C LEU A 74 -7.96 6.81 6.69
N ALA A 75 -9.02 7.38 7.25
CA ALA A 75 -9.06 7.83 8.63
C ALA A 75 -10.05 6.99 9.45
N ARG A 76 -9.63 6.48 10.61
CA ARG A 76 -10.49 5.69 11.50
C ARG A 76 -11.80 6.41 11.81
N GLU A 77 -11.71 7.69 12.17
CA GLU A 77 -12.89 8.48 12.55
C GLU A 77 -13.86 8.69 11.37
N ALA A 78 -13.35 8.84 10.15
CA ALA A 78 -14.19 8.94 8.95
C ALA A 78 -14.91 7.61 8.65
N LEU A 79 -14.24 6.48 8.84
CA LEU A 79 -14.82 5.15 8.63
C LEU A 79 -15.88 4.81 9.68
N LEU A 80 -15.68 5.22 10.94
CA LEU A 80 -16.65 5.00 12.02
C LEU A 80 -17.82 5.99 12.00
N GLY A 81 -17.59 7.23 11.55
CA GLY A 81 -18.63 8.26 11.50
C GLY A 81 -19.57 8.16 10.30
N ASN A 82 -19.13 7.56 9.19
CA ASN A 82 -19.89 7.45 7.94
C ASN A 82 -20.53 6.07 7.70
N SER A 83 -20.82 5.29 8.75
CA SER A 83 -21.57 4.04 8.64
C SER A 83 -23.07 4.33 8.44
N GLY A 84 -23.43 4.89 7.29
CA GLY A 84 -24.81 5.12 6.85
C GLY A 84 -25.49 3.84 6.33
N SER A 85 -26.78 3.94 6.03
CA SER A 85 -27.70 2.84 5.70
C SER A 85 -27.31 1.92 4.52
N GLU A 86 -26.28 2.26 3.75
CA GLU A 86 -25.87 1.55 2.53
C GLU A 86 -24.73 0.53 2.70
N CYS A 87 -24.28 0.21 3.93
CA CYS A 87 -23.16 -0.72 4.15
C CYS A 87 -21.88 -0.36 3.37
N SER A 88 -21.68 0.92 3.03
CA SER A 88 -20.53 1.43 2.30
C SER A 88 -19.67 2.31 3.20
N TRP A 89 -18.35 2.18 3.10
CA TRP A 89 -17.40 3.03 3.83
C TRP A 89 -16.88 4.12 2.90
N ASN A 90 -17.14 5.38 3.27
CA ASN A 90 -16.69 6.54 2.53
C ASN A 90 -15.47 7.17 3.18
N THR A 91 -14.52 7.61 2.36
CA THR A 91 -13.26 8.16 2.83
C THR A 91 -12.75 9.22 1.86
N ASP A 92 -11.86 10.08 2.34
CA ASP A 92 -11.36 11.21 1.57
C ASP A 92 -10.32 10.76 0.53
N GLY A 93 -10.19 11.50 -0.56
CA GLY A 93 -9.30 11.18 -1.66
C GLY A 93 -9.16 12.33 -2.65
N GLY A 94 -8.28 12.18 -3.63
CA GLY A 94 -8.07 13.23 -4.62
C GLY A 94 -7.15 12.84 -5.76
N ILE A 95 -7.15 13.67 -6.78
CA ILE A 95 -6.29 13.57 -7.96
C ILE A 95 -5.54 14.89 -8.08
N ARG A 96 -4.22 14.83 -8.26
CA ARG A 96 -3.38 16.02 -8.43
C ARG A 96 -2.24 15.77 -9.40
N ASP A 97 -1.56 16.84 -9.79
CA ASP A 97 -0.28 16.74 -10.48
C ASP A 97 0.85 16.32 -9.52
N PRO A 98 1.89 15.63 -10.02
CA PRO A 98 3.06 15.26 -9.23
C PRO A 98 3.84 16.49 -8.79
N LEU A 99 4.41 16.43 -7.59
CA LEU A 99 5.30 17.47 -7.09
C LEU A 99 6.71 17.32 -7.69
N ASP A 100 7.46 18.41 -7.79
CA ASP A 100 8.84 18.38 -8.32
C ASP A 100 9.75 17.42 -7.54
N GLU A 101 9.58 17.36 -6.22
CA GLU A 101 10.27 16.41 -5.34
C GLU A 101 9.94 14.96 -5.69
N GLU A 102 8.66 14.64 -5.92
CA GLU A 102 8.23 13.27 -6.28
C GLU A 102 8.76 12.87 -7.65
N ILE A 103 8.86 13.81 -8.60
CA ILE A 103 9.46 13.59 -9.91
C ILE A 103 10.95 13.27 -9.76
N LYS A 104 11.66 14.03 -8.92
CA LYS A 104 13.09 13.86 -8.66
C LYS A 104 13.39 12.53 -7.95
N GLU A 105 12.56 12.14 -6.98
CA GLU A 105 12.73 10.90 -6.21
C GLU A 105 12.30 9.64 -6.98
N SER A 106 11.50 9.79 -8.04
CA SER A 106 11.02 8.68 -8.86
C SER A 106 11.50 8.76 -10.32
N PRO A 107 12.82 8.56 -10.59
CA PRO A 107 13.36 8.64 -11.95
C PRO A 107 12.73 7.61 -12.91
N HIS A 108 12.18 6.51 -12.37
CA HIS A 108 11.49 5.48 -13.14
C HIS A 108 10.05 5.85 -13.52
N GLY A 109 9.55 7.01 -13.07
CA GLY A 109 8.25 7.58 -13.44
C GLY A 109 7.05 7.06 -12.64
N SER A 110 7.27 6.21 -11.64
CA SER A 110 6.22 5.63 -10.78
C SER A 110 6.64 5.60 -9.32
N PHE A 111 5.69 5.82 -8.42
CA PHE A 111 5.91 5.70 -6.98
C PHE A 111 4.64 5.32 -6.24
N THR A 112 4.80 4.85 -5.00
CA THR A 112 3.73 4.75 -4.02
C THR A 112 4.31 5.19 -2.68
N LYS A 113 3.68 6.20 -2.09
CA LYS A 113 4.06 6.80 -0.81
C LYS A 113 2.94 6.54 0.18
N VAL A 114 3.28 5.97 1.33
CA VAL A 114 2.34 5.71 2.42
C VAL A 114 2.78 6.53 3.63
N VAL A 115 1.92 7.41 4.11
CA VAL A 115 2.17 8.27 5.26
C VAL A 115 1.20 7.90 6.38
N ILE A 116 1.74 7.40 7.48
CA ILE A 116 0.95 7.04 8.67
C ILE A 116 0.93 8.25 9.60
N LEU A 117 -0.26 8.76 9.88
CA LEU A 117 -0.52 9.91 10.74
C LEU A 117 -0.97 9.43 12.12
N ASN A 118 -0.63 10.21 13.15
CA ASN A 118 -0.92 9.90 14.56
C ASN A 118 -0.47 8.48 14.96
N PRO A 119 0.82 8.14 14.81
CA PRO A 119 1.30 6.80 15.14
C PRO A 119 1.12 6.50 16.63
N VAL A 120 0.62 5.30 16.94
CA VAL A 120 0.38 4.84 18.32
C VAL A 120 1.68 4.33 18.95
N VAL A 121 2.63 3.85 18.13
CA VAL A 121 3.89 3.29 18.61
C VAL A 121 4.79 4.38 19.17
N ARG A 122 5.10 4.30 20.46
CA ARG A 122 6.07 5.16 21.14
C ARG A 122 7.31 4.32 21.50
N ASN A 123 8.51 4.89 21.35
CA ASN A 123 9.79 4.27 21.72
C ASN A 123 10.15 3.00 20.94
N LEU A 124 10.16 3.09 19.61
CA LEU A 124 10.60 1.98 18.77
C LEU A 124 12.13 1.82 18.83
N ASP A 125 12.60 0.64 19.26
CA ASP A 125 14.01 0.27 19.14
C ASP A 125 14.34 -0.01 17.67
N ILE A 126 14.97 0.97 17.03
CA ILE A 126 15.30 0.96 15.60
C ILE A 126 16.22 -0.22 15.28
N SER A 127 17.18 -0.53 16.15
CA SER A 127 18.15 -1.61 15.93
C SER A 127 17.42 -2.97 15.91
N LYS A 128 16.56 -3.22 16.90
CA LYS A 128 15.76 -4.45 16.93
C LYS A 128 14.79 -4.56 15.76
N LEU A 129 14.17 -3.45 15.34
CA LEU A 129 13.32 -3.46 14.14
C LEU A 129 14.13 -3.84 12.90
N GLN A 130 15.29 -3.22 12.70
CA GLN A 130 16.15 -3.51 11.56
C GLN A 130 16.60 -4.98 11.53
N CYS A 131 16.98 -5.56 12.68
CA CYS A 131 17.31 -6.98 12.77
C CYS A 131 16.11 -7.85 12.36
N LYS A 132 14.92 -7.61 12.91
CA LYS A 132 13.72 -8.36 12.56
C LYS A 132 13.37 -8.26 11.07
N LEU A 133 13.48 -7.07 10.48
CA LEU A 133 13.24 -6.87 9.06
C LEU A 133 14.27 -7.61 8.22
N LYS A 134 15.55 -7.58 8.60
CA LYS A 134 16.61 -8.35 7.94
C LYS A 134 16.32 -9.84 8.01
N ASP A 135 15.88 -10.36 9.14
CA ASP A 135 15.56 -11.78 9.28
C ASP A 135 14.36 -12.20 8.42
N ILE A 136 13.28 -11.40 8.42
CA ILE A 136 12.06 -11.67 7.63
C ILE A 136 12.34 -11.61 6.13
N TYR A 137 13.07 -10.57 5.70
CA TYR A 137 13.38 -10.35 4.29
C TYR A 137 14.71 -10.94 3.87
N PHE A 138 15.39 -11.70 4.74
CA PHE A 138 16.71 -12.28 4.48
C PHE A 138 16.78 -12.96 3.11
N PRO A 139 15.81 -13.80 2.71
CA PRO A 139 15.84 -14.42 1.40
C PRO A 139 15.84 -13.43 0.23
N TYR A 140 15.24 -12.25 0.38
CA TYR A 140 15.03 -11.24 -0.68
C TYR A 140 16.14 -10.19 -0.80
N ILE A 141 16.95 -10.03 0.25
CA ILE A 141 17.97 -8.96 0.34
C ILE A 141 19.40 -9.49 0.18
N GLN A 142 19.56 -10.77 -0.16
CA GLN A 142 20.86 -11.37 -0.48
C GLN A 142 21.31 -10.86 -1.85
N ILE A 143 21.99 -9.70 -1.86
CA ILE A 143 22.73 -9.20 -3.02
C ILE A 143 24.21 -9.46 -2.77
#